data_AF-A0A3M2BP80-F1
#
_entry.id   AF-A0A3M2BP80-F1
#
_cell.length_a   1.000
_cell.length_b   1.000
_cell.length_c   1.000
_cell.angle_alpha   90.00
_cell.angle_beta   90.00
_cell.angle_gamma   90.00
#
_symmetry.space_group_name_H-M   'P 1'
#
loop_
_entity.id
_entity.type
_entity.pdbx_description
1 polymer ?
#
loop_
_entity_poly.entity_id
_entity_poly.type
_entity_poly.pdbx_seq_one_letter_code
_entity_poly.pdbx_strand_id
1 'polypeptide(L)'
;MDDVFVQYRPAYQNDPPTQEEIRKRNELRYKLNRELTGSVIYRAVHSQRRFEEVMAEFWRNHFNIDQNKDEVQYLAAHYEQTVIRRHLFGKFSNMLLASARHPAMLIYLDNDVSQKPLTDREKSLMTRYENRRYQPRSVQALGRQRGLNENYARELMELHTLGVDNENRPGGYTQRDVTELARLLTGWTAGRYGESMTMMAEGGGYGFRFREDVHDDNPKVVLGMRFNGREGEAGGMRFIKALASHKQTARFISFKLCRYLVHDDPPEQ
;
A
#
# COMPACT_ATOMS: atom_id res chain seq x y z
N MET A 1 14.22 3.66 19.58
CA MET A 1 13.34 4.67 18.97
C MET A 1 11.95 4.18 19.28
N ASP A 2 11.28 4.79 20.25
CA ASP A 2 9.92 4.38 20.61
C ASP A 2 9.05 4.40 19.36
N ASP A 3 8.26 3.35 19.17
CA ASP A 3 7.43 3.22 17.98
C ASP A 3 6.49 4.44 17.93
N VAL A 4 6.58 5.23 16.84
CA VAL A 4 5.71 6.39 16.59
C VAL A 4 4.24 5.96 16.68
N PHE A 5 3.89 4.70 16.37
CA PHE A 5 2.55 4.18 16.62
C PHE A 5 2.19 4.03 18.09
N VAL A 6 3.13 3.64 18.94
CA VAL A 6 2.90 3.47 20.38
C VAL A 6 2.77 4.85 21.05
N GLN A 7 3.58 5.82 20.63
CA GLN A 7 3.55 7.17 21.19
C GLN A 7 2.34 8.00 20.70
N TYR A 8 1.92 7.84 19.44
CA TYR A 8 0.90 8.71 18.82
C TYR A 8 -0.47 8.02 18.60
N ARG A 9 -0.57 6.71 18.87
CA ARG A 9 -1.80 5.92 18.82
C ARG A 9 -1.85 4.86 19.94
N PRO A 10 -2.09 5.26 21.21
CA PRO A 10 -2.34 4.29 22.28
C PRO A 10 -3.56 3.43 21.93
N ALA A 11 -3.52 2.15 22.30
CA ALA A 11 -4.67 1.26 22.18
C ALA A 11 -5.71 1.66 23.23
N TYR A 12 -6.97 1.87 22.83
CA TYR A 12 -8.05 2.07 23.79
C TYR A 12 -8.38 0.72 24.43
N GLN A 13 -8.29 0.65 25.74
CA GLN A 13 -8.70 -0.52 26.51
C GLN A 13 -10.22 -0.51 26.61
N ASN A 14 -10.90 -1.27 25.75
CA ASN A 14 -12.32 -1.69 25.81
C ASN A 14 -13.43 -0.61 25.92
N ASP A 15 -13.13 0.59 26.41
CA ASP A 15 -14.04 1.72 26.54
C ASP A 15 -13.85 2.72 25.38
N PRO A 16 -14.93 3.42 24.96
CA PRO A 16 -14.81 4.51 24.01
C PRO A 16 -13.93 5.63 24.59
N PRO A 17 -13.11 6.28 23.75
CA PRO A 17 -12.18 7.29 24.22
C PRO A 17 -12.89 8.49 24.83
N THR A 18 -12.34 9.00 25.94
CA THR A 18 -12.76 10.25 26.56
C THR A 18 -12.51 11.44 25.63
N GLN A 19 -13.22 12.55 25.85
CA GLN A 19 -13.03 13.77 25.07
C GLN A 19 -11.59 14.32 25.17
N GLU A 20 -10.94 14.15 26.32
CA GLU A 20 -9.55 14.55 26.52
C GLU A 20 -8.59 13.69 25.70
N GLU A 21 -8.80 12.36 25.64
CA GLU A 21 -8.00 11.46 24.80
C GLU A 21 -8.17 11.75 23.31
N ILE A 22 -9.41 12.01 22.86
CA ILE A 22 -9.68 12.43 21.49
C ILE A 22 -8.93 13.73 21.18
N ARG A 23 -8.97 14.71 22.08
CA ARG A 23 -8.26 15.98 21.93
C ARG A 23 -6.75 15.78 21.84
N LYS A 24 -6.13 15.04 22.79
CA LYS A 24 -4.69 14.74 22.77
C LYS A 24 -4.28 14.01 21.49
N ARG A 25 -5.09 13.06 21.03
CA ARG A 25 -4.85 12.36 19.76
C ARG A 25 -4.88 13.32 18.57
N ASN A 26 -5.84 14.23 18.52
CA ASN A 26 -5.92 15.23 17.46
C ASN A 26 -4.71 16.19 17.50
N GLU A 27 -4.31 16.66 18.69
CA GLU A 27 -3.11 17.50 18.86
C GLU A 27 -1.84 16.80 18.35
N LEU A 28 -1.67 15.51 18.69
CA LEU A 28 -0.57 14.67 18.23
C LEU A 28 -0.59 14.47 16.70
N ARG A 29 -1.77 14.26 16.11
CA ARG A 29 -1.96 14.18 14.65
C ARG A 29 -1.55 15.48 13.96
N TYR A 30 -2.04 16.62 14.45
CA TYR A 30 -1.67 17.93 13.91
C TYR A 30 -0.16 18.19 14.02
N LYS A 31 0.46 17.79 15.13
CA LYS A 31 1.90 17.92 15.33
C LYS A 31 2.69 17.14 14.28
N LEU A 32 2.36 15.85 14.05
CA LEU A 32 3.05 15.02 13.05
C LEU A 32 2.93 15.59 11.64
N ASN A 33 1.72 15.97 11.22
CA ASN A 33 1.49 16.56 9.89
C ASN A 33 2.28 17.86 9.71
N ARG A 34 2.28 18.72 10.74
CA ARG A 34 3.03 19.98 10.72
C ARG A 34 4.53 19.76 10.69
N GLU A 35 5.05 18.80 11.45
CA GLU A 35 6.48 18.49 11.49
C GLU A 35 6.98 17.89 10.17
N LEU A 36 6.25 16.94 9.57
CA LEU A 36 6.58 16.40 8.26
C LEU A 36 6.61 17.52 7.21
N THR A 37 5.51 18.26 7.09
CA THR A 37 5.37 19.36 6.12
C THR A 37 6.46 20.42 6.33
N GLY A 38 6.65 20.86 7.57
CA GLY A 38 7.69 21.83 7.93
C GLY A 38 9.09 21.33 7.60
N SER A 39 9.37 20.03 7.81
CA SER A 39 10.67 19.45 7.47
C SER A 39 10.93 19.38 5.97
N VAL A 40 9.89 19.20 5.15
CA VAL A 40 10.00 19.22 3.68
C VAL A 40 10.28 20.64 3.20
N ILE A 41 9.49 21.63 3.66
CA ILE A 41 9.68 23.05 3.30
C ILE A 41 11.04 23.55 3.75
N TYR A 42 11.43 23.25 4.99
CA TYR A 42 12.71 23.68 5.54
C TYR A 42 13.89 23.16 4.70
N ARG A 43 13.86 21.89 4.29
CA ARG A 43 14.90 21.34 3.42
C ARG A 43 14.86 21.95 2.02
N ALA A 44 13.68 22.16 1.44
CA ALA A 44 13.55 22.80 0.13
C ALA A 44 14.17 24.21 0.11
N VAL A 45 14.01 24.99 1.20
CA VAL A 45 14.54 26.36 1.30
C VAL A 45 16.02 26.40 1.70
N HIS A 46 16.43 25.58 2.67
CA HIS A 46 17.73 25.72 3.33
C HIS A 46 18.76 24.65 2.95
N SER A 47 18.37 23.54 2.32
CA SER A 47 19.33 22.50 1.94
C SER A 47 20.29 22.99 0.87
N GLN A 48 21.58 22.75 1.09
CA GLN A 48 22.60 22.93 0.05
C GLN A 48 22.53 21.84 -1.03
N ARG A 49 21.81 20.75 -0.76
CA ARG A 49 21.63 19.62 -1.68
C ARG A 49 20.34 19.76 -2.48
N ARG A 50 20.24 20.82 -3.27
CA ARG A 50 19.02 21.20 -3.99
C ARG A 50 18.48 20.10 -4.90
N PHE A 51 19.37 19.42 -5.62
CA PHE A 51 18.97 18.30 -6.49
C PHE A 51 18.37 17.13 -5.71
N GLU A 52 18.81 16.87 -4.47
CA GLU A 52 18.19 15.85 -3.62
C GLU A 52 16.73 16.19 -3.32
N GLU A 53 16.43 17.45 -3.02
CA GLU A 53 15.07 17.85 -2.67
C GLU A 53 14.13 17.89 -3.88
N VAL A 54 14.63 18.30 -5.07
CA VAL A 54 13.91 18.21 -6.35
C VAL A 54 13.57 16.75 -6.67
N MET A 55 14.54 15.84 -6.51
CA MET A 55 14.29 14.41 -6.73
C MET A 55 13.36 13.82 -5.68
N ALA A 56 13.43 14.29 -4.42
CA ALA A 56 12.53 13.81 -3.39
C ALA A 56 11.09 14.25 -3.67
N GLU A 57 10.90 15.45 -4.24
CA GLU A 57 9.59 15.93 -4.68
C GLU A 57 9.04 15.10 -5.84
N PHE A 58 9.86 14.81 -6.85
CA PHE A 58 9.49 13.90 -7.94
C PHE A 58 8.98 12.57 -7.40
N TRP A 59 9.74 11.92 -6.50
CA TRP A 59 9.35 10.62 -5.96
C TRP A 59 8.16 10.69 -4.99
N ARG A 60 8.01 11.77 -4.21
CA ARG A 60 6.80 12.01 -3.39
C ARG A 60 5.55 12.12 -4.26
N ASN A 61 5.64 12.78 -5.42
CA ASN A 61 4.54 12.86 -6.37
C ASN A 61 4.30 11.51 -7.06
N HIS A 62 5.37 10.78 -7.39
CA HIS A 62 5.27 9.49 -8.07
C HIS A 62 4.66 8.39 -7.19
N PHE A 63 5.02 8.32 -5.91
CA PHE A 63 4.52 7.33 -4.95
C PHE A 63 3.71 8.01 -3.84
N ASN A 64 2.74 8.84 -4.23
CA ASN A 64 1.97 9.67 -3.30
C ASN A 64 1.14 8.81 -2.35
N ILE A 65 0.90 9.36 -1.16
CA ILE A 65 -0.01 8.82 -0.16
C ILE A 65 -0.85 9.97 0.40
N ASP A 66 -2.13 9.72 0.70
CA ASP A 66 -2.93 10.70 1.45
C ASP A 66 -2.61 10.58 2.94
N GLN A 67 -1.84 11.55 3.45
CA GLN A 67 -1.49 11.62 4.87
C GLN A 67 -2.71 11.74 5.81
N ASN A 68 -3.89 12.12 5.32
CA ASN A 68 -5.08 12.24 6.17
C ASN A 68 -5.90 10.95 6.25
N LYS A 69 -5.59 9.94 5.43
CA LYS A 69 -6.32 8.68 5.42
C LYS A 69 -5.93 7.81 6.62
N ASP A 70 -6.92 7.44 7.43
CA ASP A 70 -6.83 6.45 8.50
C ASP A 70 -5.51 6.53 9.33
N GLU A 71 -4.70 5.47 9.33
CA GLU A 71 -3.41 5.43 10.02
C GLU A 71 -2.24 6.01 9.24
N VAL A 72 -2.43 6.39 7.97
CA VAL A 72 -1.36 6.93 7.11
C VAL A 72 -0.71 8.17 7.73
N GLN A 73 -1.48 8.99 8.46
CA GLN A 73 -0.98 10.16 9.20
C GLN A 73 0.16 9.85 10.18
N TYR A 74 0.19 8.64 10.76
CA TYR A 74 1.24 8.22 11.68
C TYR A 74 2.45 7.62 10.96
N LEU A 75 2.25 7.24 9.69
CA LEU A 75 3.21 6.52 8.86
C LEU A 75 3.90 7.42 7.84
N ALA A 76 3.31 8.57 7.49
CA ALA A 76 3.78 9.42 6.40
C ALA A 76 5.22 9.90 6.60
N ALA A 77 5.60 10.27 7.83
CA ALA A 77 6.97 10.66 8.13
C ALA A 77 7.95 9.47 8.00
N HIS A 78 7.53 8.28 8.43
CA HIS A 78 8.33 7.06 8.27
C HIS A 78 8.46 6.67 6.79
N TYR A 79 7.39 6.84 6.00
CA TYR A 79 7.37 6.61 4.55
C TYR A 79 8.35 7.54 3.82
N GLU A 80 8.32 8.83 4.12
CA GLU A 80 9.26 9.83 3.59
C GLU A 80 10.72 9.43 3.85
N GLN A 81 11.05 8.96 5.06
CA GLN A 81 12.42 8.60 5.41
C GLN A 81 12.86 7.25 4.83
N THR A 82 12.00 6.23 4.91
CA THR A 82 12.38 4.83 4.61
C THR A 82 12.10 4.39 3.19
N VAL A 83 11.19 5.06 2.48
CA VAL A 83 10.88 4.80 1.07
C VAL A 83 11.52 5.88 0.21
N ILE A 84 11.13 7.14 0.38
CA ILE A 84 11.55 8.21 -0.53
C ILE A 84 13.04 8.55 -0.34
N ARG A 85 13.43 9.02 0.85
CA ARG A 85 14.79 9.52 1.08
C ARG A 85 15.84 8.41 1.07
N ARG A 86 15.53 7.24 1.65
CA ARG A 86 16.45 6.09 1.66
C ARG A 86 16.77 5.56 0.26
N HIS A 87 15.82 5.59 -0.67
CA HIS A 87 16.00 5.02 -2.01
C HIS A 87 16.18 6.07 -3.11
N LEU A 88 16.31 7.34 -2.75
CA LEU A 88 16.26 8.51 -3.64
C LEU A 88 17.04 8.37 -4.96
N PHE A 89 18.28 7.88 -4.88
CA PHE A 89 19.17 7.64 -6.03
C PHE A 89 19.51 6.16 -6.21
N GLY A 90 18.74 5.28 -5.57
CA GLY A 90 18.95 3.83 -5.61
C GLY A 90 18.29 3.16 -6.82
N LYS A 91 18.27 1.84 -6.80
CA LYS A 91 17.53 1.04 -7.79
C LYS A 91 16.02 1.28 -7.63
N PHE A 92 15.34 1.60 -8.73
CA PHE A 92 13.88 1.77 -8.76
C PHE A 92 13.14 0.55 -8.18
N SER A 93 13.60 -0.67 -8.50
CA SER A 93 13.02 -1.90 -7.95
C SER A 93 13.05 -1.99 -6.42
N ASN A 94 14.05 -1.39 -5.77
CA ASN A 94 14.12 -1.32 -4.31
C ASN A 94 13.11 -0.30 -3.76
N MET A 95 13.00 0.88 -4.39
CA MET A 95 12.02 1.89 -3.97
C MET A 95 10.59 1.40 -4.18
N LEU A 96 10.30 0.80 -5.35
CA LEU A 96 8.99 0.23 -5.67
C LEU A 96 8.60 -0.83 -4.64
N LEU A 97 9.50 -1.77 -4.32
CA LEU A 97 9.22 -2.80 -3.33
C LEU A 97 9.08 -2.23 -1.90
N ALA A 98 9.88 -1.22 -1.54
CA ALA A 98 9.79 -0.56 -0.25
C ALA A 98 8.45 0.17 -0.09
N SER A 99 8.03 0.93 -1.12
CA SER A 99 6.72 1.57 -1.18
C SER A 99 5.61 0.53 -1.10
N ALA A 100 5.69 -0.50 -1.94
CA ALA A 100 4.65 -1.51 -2.10
C ALA A 100 4.37 -2.34 -0.84
N ARG A 101 5.35 -2.48 0.04
CA ARG A 101 5.21 -3.16 1.33
C ARG A 101 4.99 -2.21 2.49
N HIS A 102 5.10 -0.91 2.27
CA HIS A 102 4.97 0.02 3.38
C HIS A 102 3.52 0.07 3.87
N PRO A 103 3.27 -0.01 5.20
CA PRO A 103 1.91 0.06 5.75
C PRO A 103 1.10 1.27 5.27
N ALA A 104 1.75 2.42 5.11
CA ALA A 104 1.13 3.64 4.57
C ALA A 104 0.48 3.40 3.20
N MET A 105 1.19 2.74 2.28
CA MET A 105 0.72 2.49 0.92
C MET A 105 -0.41 1.45 0.91
N LEU A 106 -0.27 0.39 1.72
CA LEU A 106 -1.29 -0.65 1.84
C LEU A 106 -2.62 -0.13 2.38
N ILE A 107 -2.57 0.78 3.36
CA ILE A 107 -3.77 1.42 3.95
C ILE A 107 -4.32 2.48 3.01
N TYR A 108 -3.44 3.30 2.42
CA TYR A 108 -3.86 4.33 1.48
C TYR A 108 -4.68 3.75 0.32
N LEU A 109 -4.28 2.57 -0.16
CA LEU A 109 -4.90 1.91 -1.31
C LEU A 109 -5.80 0.74 -0.94
N ASP A 110 -6.19 0.64 0.34
CA ASP A 110 -7.14 -0.35 0.88
C ASP A 110 -6.77 -1.81 0.58
N ASN A 111 -5.49 -2.10 0.36
CA ASN A 111 -5.03 -3.48 0.20
C ASN A 111 -4.94 -4.19 1.55
N ASP A 112 -4.75 -3.45 2.64
CA ASP A 112 -4.67 -4.01 3.99
C ASP A 112 -5.93 -4.78 4.39
N VAL A 113 -7.04 -4.50 3.71
CA VAL A 113 -8.33 -5.13 3.90
C VAL A 113 -8.77 -5.99 2.71
N SER A 114 -7.93 -6.11 1.67
CA SER A 114 -8.17 -6.95 0.49
C SER A 114 -8.03 -8.43 0.84
N GLN A 115 -9.07 -9.21 0.54
CA GLN A 115 -9.15 -10.62 0.87
C GLN A 115 -9.48 -11.43 -0.37
N LYS A 116 -9.16 -12.73 -0.32
CA LYS A 116 -9.55 -13.67 -1.37
C LYS A 116 -11.04 -13.57 -1.70
N PRO A 117 -11.43 -13.69 -2.97
CA PRO A 117 -12.84 -13.74 -3.33
C PRO A 117 -13.48 -15.00 -2.75
N LEU A 118 -14.78 -14.90 -2.44
CA LEU A 118 -15.58 -16.05 -2.03
C LEU A 118 -15.56 -17.12 -3.13
N THR A 119 -15.38 -18.37 -2.72
CA THR A 119 -15.59 -19.52 -3.61
C THR A 119 -17.05 -19.62 -4.05
N ASP A 120 -17.32 -20.28 -5.17
CA ASP A 120 -18.71 -20.45 -5.65
C ASP A 120 -19.58 -21.21 -4.65
N ARG A 121 -18.97 -22.10 -3.86
CA ARG A 121 -19.62 -22.79 -2.74
C ARG A 121 -20.02 -21.81 -1.63
N GLU A 122 -19.14 -20.89 -1.25
CA GLU A 122 -19.40 -19.88 -0.22
C GLU A 122 -20.43 -18.85 -0.71
N LYS A 123 -20.36 -18.41 -1.97
CA LYS A 123 -21.39 -17.57 -2.60
C LYS A 123 -22.75 -18.25 -2.56
N SER A 124 -22.82 -19.51 -2.99
CA SER A 124 -24.06 -20.31 -2.94
C SER A 124 -24.59 -20.45 -1.51
N LEU A 125 -23.69 -20.60 -0.54
CA LEU A 125 -24.07 -20.67 0.88
C LEU A 125 -24.63 -19.32 1.36
N MET A 126 -24.02 -18.19 0.99
CA MET A 126 -24.55 -16.87 1.31
C MET A 126 -25.94 -16.65 0.72
N THR A 127 -26.14 -16.96 -0.57
CA THR A 127 -27.45 -16.82 -1.24
C THR A 127 -28.54 -17.65 -0.56
N ARG A 128 -28.23 -18.86 -0.09
CA ARG A 128 -29.20 -19.72 0.64
C ARG A 128 -29.73 -19.10 1.94
N TYR A 129 -28.99 -18.16 2.53
CA TYR A 129 -29.28 -17.54 3.83
C TYR A 129 -29.55 -16.03 3.76
N GLU A 130 -29.50 -15.42 2.58
CA GLU A 130 -29.61 -13.96 2.35
C GLU A 130 -30.87 -13.34 2.99
N ASN A 131 -32.00 -14.05 2.97
CA ASN A 131 -33.27 -13.59 3.53
C ASN A 131 -33.75 -14.37 4.76
N ARG A 132 -32.87 -15.15 5.39
CA ARG A 132 -33.25 -15.95 6.58
C ARG A 132 -33.04 -15.14 7.86
N ARG A 133 -34.05 -15.14 8.75
CA ARG A 133 -33.94 -14.56 10.10
C ARG A 133 -32.77 -15.16 10.91
N TYR A 134 -32.46 -16.43 10.70
CA TYR A 134 -31.32 -17.09 11.33
C TYR A 134 -30.23 -17.36 10.29
N GLN A 135 -29.03 -16.83 10.54
CA GLN A 135 -27.83 -17.12 9.76
C GLN A 135 -26.81 -17.87 10.62
N PRO A 136 -26.28 -19.03 10.17
CA PRO A 136 -25.20 -19.72 10.85
C PRO A 136 -23.96 -18.82 11.01
N ARG A 137 -23.15 -19.06 12.05
CA ARG A 137 -21.91 -18.30 12.28
C ARG A 137 -20.97 -18.27 11.08
N SER A 138 -20.89 -19.35 10.31
CA SER A 138 -20.08 -19.41 9.08
C SER A 138 -20.55 -18.41 8.02
N VAL A 139 -21.86 -18.27 7.81
CA VAL A 139 -22.43 -17.29 6.87
C VAL A 139 -22.19 -15.87 7.36
N GLN A 140 -22.36 -15.62 8.66
CA GLN A 140 -22.06 -14.30 9.25
C GLN A 140 -20.58 -13.93 9.08
N ALA A 141 -19.67 -14.90 9.19
CA ALA A 141 -18.24 -14.68 8.97
C ALA A 141 -17.93 -14.35 7.50
N LEU A 142 -18.54 -15.06 6.55
CA LEU A 142 -18.39 -14.78 5.11
C LEU A 142 -18.93 -13.39 4.74
N GLY A 143 -20.07 -12.98 5.31
CA GLY A 143 -20.63 -11.64 5.10
C GLY A 143 -19.79 -10.49 5.67
N ARG A 144 -18.81 -10.77 6.53
CA ARG A 144 -17.83 -9.79 7.03
C ARG A 144 -16.57 -9.69 6.17
N GLN A 145 -16.36 -10.61 5.23
CA GLN A 145 -15.24 -10.51 4.30
C GLN A 145 -15.46 -9.31 3.39
N ARG A 146 -14.44 -8.46 3.26
CA ARG A 146 -14.50 -7.27 2.39
C ARG A 146 -14.35 -7.62 0.90
N GLY A 147 -13.95 -8.85 0.59
CA GLY A 147 -13.72 -9.31 -0.78
C GLY A 147 -12.44 -8.76 -1.38
N LEU A 148 -12.30 -8.97 -2.68
CA LEU A 148 -11.14 -8.54 -3.45
C LEU A 148 -11.19 -7.03 -3.69
N ASN A 149 -10.12 -6.31 -3.36
CA ASN A 149 -9.96 -4.91 -3.72
C ASN A 149 -8.87 -4.75 -4.79
N GLU A 150 -9.25 -4.17 -5.94
CA GLU A 150 -8.36 -3.98 -7.08
C GLU A 150 -7.60 -2.66 -7.07
N ASN A 151 -7.96 -1.70 -6.21
CA ASN A 151 -7.42 -0.33 -6.28
C ASN A 151 -5.89 -0.31 -6.23
N TYR A 152 -5.32 -1.04 -5.28
CA TYR A 152 -3.87 -1.10 -5.16
C TYR A 152 -3.17 -1.74 -6.36
N ALA A 153 -3.72 -2.85 -6.86
CA ALA A 153 -3.18 -3.53 -8.03
C ALA A 153 -3.25 -2.65 -9.28
N ARG A 154 -4.35 -1.91 -9.42
CA ARG A 154 -4.53 -0.90 -10.46
C ARG A 154 -3.43 0.14 -10.36
N GLU A 155 -3.37 0.90 -9.27
CA GLU A 155 -2.39 1.99 -9.13
C GLU A 155 -0.93 1.52 -9.26
N LEU A 156 -0.62 0.32 -8.76
CA LEU A 156 0.69 -0.29 -8.93
C LEU A 156 1.06 -0.46 -10.42
N MET A 157 0.10 -0.83 -11.28
CA MET A 157 0.31 -0.92 -12.73
C MET A 157 0.16 0.43 -13.43
N GLU A 158 -0.88 1.21 -13.18
CA GLU A 158 -1.16 2.43 -13.97
C GLU A 158 -0.28 3.61 -13.54
N LEU A 159 -0.14 3.86 -12.24
CA LEU A 159 0.46 5.09 -11.72
C LEU A 159 1.92 4.92 -11.32
N HIS A 160 2.26 3.74 -10.78
CA HIS A 160 3.58 3.47 -10.24
C HIS A 160 4.52 2.77 -11.21
N THR A 161 4.02 2.13 -12.28
CA THR A 161 4.89 1.32 -13.15
C THR A 161 4.63 1.46 -14.63
N LEU A 162 3.59 0.84 -15.18
CA LEU A 162 3.41 0.70 -16.62
C LEU A 162 2.87 1.97 -17.28
N GLY A 163 2.21 2.84 -16.53
CA GLY A 163 1.57 4.04 -17.10
C GLY A 163 0.16 3.72 -17.60
N VAL A 164 -0.80 4.61 -17.30
CA VAL A 164 -2.22 4.47 -17.66
C VAL A 164 -2.45 4.22 -19.15
N ASP A 165 -1.66 4.85 -20.02
CA ASP A 165 -1.82 4.75 -21.47
C ASP A 165 -1.47 3.36 -22.03
N ASN A 166 -0.88 2.47 -21.21
CA ASN A 166 -0.55 1.12 -21.60
C ASN A 166 -1.66 0.10 -21.32
N GLU A 167 -2.82 0.50 -20.78
CA GLU A 167 -3.94 -0.43 -20.69
C GLU A 167 -4.41 -0.84 -22.11
N ASN A 168 -4.56 -2.16 -22.33
CA ASN A 168 -4.97 -2.77 -23.59
C ASN A 168 -4.07 -2.44 -24.80
N ARG A 169 -2.85 -1.94 -24.59
CA ARG A 169 -1.86 -1.70 -25.64
C ARG A 169 -0.83 -2.84 -25.77
N PRO A 170 -0.18 -3.00 -26.93
CA PRO A 170 0.89 -3.98 -27.10
C PRO A 170 2.01 -3.81 -26.07
N GLY A 171 2.27 -4.88 -25.31
CA GLY A 171 3.25 -4.86 -24.22
C GLY A 171 2.81 -4.09 -22.98
N GLY A 172 1.51 -3.80 -22.84
CA GLY A 172 0.91 -3.19 -21.67
C GLY A 172 0.25 -4.20 -20.72
N TYR A 173 -0.82 -3.79 -20.06
CA TYR A 173 -1.61 -4.61 -19.14
C TYR A 173 -3.10 -4.56 -19.48
N THR A 174 -3.89 -5.47 -18.92
CA THR A 174 -5.35 -5.53 -19.11
C THR A 174 -6.08 -5.43 -17.79
N GLN A 175 -7.39 -5.17 -17.83
CA GLN A 175 -8.26 -5.30 -16.66
C GLN A 175 -8.12 -6.67 -15.98
N ARG A 176 -7.91 -7.75 -16.75
CA ARG A 176 -7.67 -9.07 -16.19
C ARG A 176 -6.37 -9.12 -15.39
N ASP A 177 -5.31 -8.48 -15.87
CA ASP A 177 -4.05 -8.41 -15.12
C ASP A 177 -4.23 -7.64 -13.81
N VAL A 178 -5.06 -6.59 -13.78
CA VAL A 178 -5.42 -5.86 -12.55
C VAL A 178 -6.10 -6.79 -11.55
N THR A 179 -7.13 -7.52 -11.97
CA THR A 179 -7.81 -8.50 -11.11
C THR A 179 -6.85 -9.59 -10.61
N GLU A 180 -6.03 -10.16 -11.49
CA GLU A 180 -5.10 -11.24 -11.12
C GLU A 180 -3.97 -10.76 -10.22
N LEU A 181 -3.49 -9.52 -10.38
CA LEU A 181 -2.55 -8.89 -9.45
C LEU A 181 -3.21 -8.60 -8.10
N ALA A 182 -4.45 -8.12 -8.07
CA ALA A 182 -5.18 -7.94 -6.83
C ALA A 182 -5.26 -9.27 -6.06
N ARG A 183 -5.58 -10.36 -6.76
CA ARG A 183 -5.58 -11.72 -6.18
C ARG A 183 -4.21 -12.10 -5.64
N LEU A 184 -3.13 -11.79 -6.38
CA LEU A 184 -1.75 -12.03 -5.95
C LEU A 184 -1.34 -11.23 -4.70
N LEU A 185 -1.95 -10.06 -4.46
CA LEU A 185 -1.63 -9.17 -3.34
C LEU A 185 -2.57 -9.31 -2.13
N THR A 186 -3.62 -10.14 -2.23
CA THR A 186 -4.49 -10.46 -1.07
C THR A 186 -3.67 -10.95 0.12
N GLY A 187 -4.07 -10.58 1.33
CA GLY A 187 -3.34 -10.94 2.56
C GLY A 187 -2.11 -10.08 2.85
N TRP A 188 -1.65 -9.22 1.94
CA TRP A 188 -0.67 -8.18 2.28
C TRP A 188 -1.36 -7.08 3.09
N THR A 189 -1.01 -6.97 4.37
CA THR A 189 -1.72 -6.11 5.32
C THR A 189 -0.79 -5.31 6.21
N ALA A 190 -1.37 -4.38 6.96
CA ALA A 190 -0.71 -3.55 7.95
C ALA A 190 -1.17 -3.93 9.36
N GLY A 191 -0.27 -3.96 10.33
CA GLY A 191 -0.64 -4.16 11.73
C GLY A 191 0.53 -4.31 12.69
N ARG A 192 0.25 -4.42 13.99
CA ARG A 192 1.29 -4.63 15.02
C ARG A 192 1.87 -6.04 14.98
N TYR A 193 3.18 -6.16 15.10
CA TYR A 193 3.85 -7.44 15.41
C TYR A 193 3.79 -7.73 16.91
N GLY A 194 3.48 -8.97 17.30
CA GLY A 194 3.37 -9.41 18.69
C GLY A 194 1.96 -9.89 19.05
N GLU A 195 1.87 -11.10 19.57
CA GLU A 195 0.65 -11.91 19.71
C GLU A 195 -0.28 -11.43 20.83
N SER A 196 -1.59 -11.57 20.58
CA SER A 196 -2.73 -11.30 21.47
C SER A 196 -3.19 -9.84 21.62
N MET A 197 -4.52 -9.65 21.62
CA MET A 197 -5.24 -8.43 21.98
C MET A 197 -5.16 -8.13 23.50
N THR A 198 -4.16 -8.68 24.19
CA THR A 198 -3.95 -8.54 25.63
C THR A 198 -2.57 -7.95 25.88
N MET A 199 -2.58 -6.70 26.33
CA MET A 199 -1.50 -5.99 27.04
C MET A 199 -0.22 -5.69 26.24
N MET A 200 0.02 -4.39 26.06
CA MET A 200 1.31 -3.71 26.25
C MET A 200 2.56 -4.64 26.33
N ALA A 201 3.03 -5.16 25.19
CA ALA A 201 4.39 -5.68 25.09
C ALA A 201 5.27 -4.58 24.49
N GLU A 202 6.18 -4.03 25.29
CA GLU A 202 7.24 -3.15 24.84
C GLU A 202 8.00 -3.82 23.68
N GLY A 203 7.96 -3.23 22.47
CA GLY A 203 8.80 -3.62 21.34
C GLY A 203 8.10 -4.16 20.08
N GLY A 204 6.78 -4.32 20.07
CA GLY A 204 6.04 -4.74 18.85
C GLY A 204 5.76 -3.58 17.88
N GLY A 205 6.55 -3.45 16.81
CA GLY A 205 6.39 -2.39 15.80
C GLY A 205 5.14 -2.55 14.92
N TYR A 206 4.46 -1.46 14.56
CA TYR A 206 3.46 -1.45 13.49
C TYR A 206 4.14 -1.58 12.12
N GLY A 207 3.75 -2.60 11.33
CA GLY A 207 4.48 -2.96 10.11
C GLY A 207 3.66 -3.75 9.10
N PHE A 208 4.32 -4.10 8.00
CA PHE A 208 3.81 -5.01 6.99
C PHE A 208 3.60 -6.40 7.57
N ARG A 209 2.50 -7.08 7.28
CA ARG A 209 2.30 -8.49 7.59
C ARG A 209 1.67 -9.22 6.40
N PHE A 210 1.97 -10.50 6.26
CA PHE A 210 1.29 -11.37 5.31
C PHE A 210 0.33 -12.31 6.04
N ARG A 211 -0.92 -12.33 5.60
CA ARG A 211 -1.99 -13.16 6.15
C ARG A 211 -2.40 -14.26 5.16
N GLU A 212 -1.90 -15.46 5.41
CA GLU A 212 -2.22 -16.66 4.61
C GLU A 212 -3.71 -17.01 4.64
N ASP A 213 -4.39 -16.76 5.77
CA ASP A 213 -5.79 -17.13 5.96
C ASP A 213 -6.76 -16.42 5.00
N VAL A 214 -6.39 -15.21 4.56
CA VAL A 214 -7.16 -14.39 3.61
C VAL A 214 -6.48 -14.22 2.24
N HIS A 215 -5.35 -14.88 2.01
CA HIS A 215 -4.68 -14.89 0.70
C HIS A 215 -5.39 -15.84 -0.27
N ASP A 216 -5.53 -15.42 -1.54
CA ASP A 216 -6.01 -16.26 -2.62
C ASP A 216 -4.87 -17.15 -3.13
N ASP A 217 -4.92 -18.42 -2.78
CA ASP A 217 -3.93 -19.45 -3.12
C ASP A 217 -4.26 -20.21 -4.41
N ASN A 218 -5.24 -19.75 -5.20
CA ASN A 218 -5.51 -20.35 -6.50
C ASN A 218 -4.47 -19.91 -7.54
N PRO A 219 -4.23 -20.74 -8.59
CA PRO A 219 -3.39 -20.36 -9.70
C PRO A 219 -3.82 -19.05 -10.36
N LYS A 220 -2.84 -18.25 -10.75
CA LYS A 220 -3.06 -16.95 -11.38
C LYS A 220 -2.02 -16.64 -12.44
N VAL A 221 -2.42 -15.84 -13.42
CA VAL A 221 -1.54 -15.39 -14.49
C VAL A 221 -1.63 -13.88 -14.59
N VAL A 222 -0.50 -13.20 -14.36
CA VAL A 222 -0.41 -11.74 -14.39
C VAL A 222 0.68 -11.35 -15.37
N LEU A 223 0.35 -10.58 -16.42
CA LEU A 223 1.29 -10.20 -17.49
C LEU A 223 2.06 -11.39 -18.08
N GLY A 224 1.35 -12.50 -18.29
CA GLY A 224 1.92 -13.75 -18.78
C GLY A 224 2.76 -14.53 -17.76
N MET A 225 3.07 -13.97 -16.59
CA MET A 225 3.76 -14.68 -15.50
C MET A 225 2.80 -15.60 -14.76
N ARG A 226 3.17 -16.87 -14.63
CA ARG A 226 2.37 -17.87 -13.93
C ARG A 226 2.75 -17.94 -12.45
N PHE A 227 1.73 -18.05 -11.60
CA PHE A 227 1.83 -18.29 -10.17
C PHE A 227 0.97 -19.50 -9.82
N ASN A 228 1.52 -20.42 -9.05
CA ASN A 228 0.79 -21.65 -8.68
C ASN A 228 -0.05 -21.48 -7.40
N GLY A 229 0.09 -20.31 -6.73
CA GLY A 229 -0.69 -19.93 -5.56
C GLY A 229 -0.04 -20.33 -4.23
N ARG A 230 1.05 -21.10 -4.26
CA ARG A 230 1.80 -21.52 -3.06
C ARG A 230 2.90 -20.54 -2.68
N GLU A 231 3.16 -19.53 -3.51
CA GLU A 231 4.27 -18.61 -3.27
C GLU A 231 3.96 -17.55 -2.20
N GLY A 232 2.69 -17.35 -1.84
CA GLY A 232 2.25 -16.38 -0.85
C GLY A 232 2.85 -14.99 -1.07
N GLU A 233 3.42 -14.39 -0.02
CA GLU A 233 4.13 -13.10 -0.09
C GLU A 233 5.21 -13.08 -1.18
N ALA A 234 5.99 -14.16 -1.32
CA ALA A 234 7.09 -14.21 -2.26
C ALA A 234 6.62 -14.09 -3.73
N GLY A 235 5.38 -14.50 -4.03
CA GLY A 235 4.75 -14.31 -5.33
C GLY A 235 4.60 -12.84 -5.69
N GLY A 236 4.01 -12.03 -4.79
CA GLY A 236 3.87 -10.58 -4.99
C GLY A 236 5.23 -9.87 -5.09
N MET A 237 6.20 -10.24 -4.23
CA MET A 237 7.55 -9.68 -4.30
C MET A 237 8.25 -10.00 -5.63
N ARG A 238 8.09 -11.22 -6.15
CA ARG A 238 8.63 -11.63 -7.45
C ARG A 238 8.00 -10.82 -8.58
N PHE A 239 6.68 -10.64 -8.55
CA PHE A 239 5.97 -9.87 -9.57
C PHE A 239 6.38 -8.39 -9.56
N ILE A 240 6.43 -7.74 -8.39
CA ILE A 240 6.86 -6.34 -8.26
C ILE A 240 8.27 -6.12 -8.81
N LYS A 241 9.21 -7.05 -8.56
CA LYS A 241 10.55 -6.99 -9.14
C LYS A 241 10.54 -7.13 -10.67
N ALA A 242 9.67 -7.97 -11.21
CA ALA A 242 9.48 -8.11 -12.65
C ALA A 242 8.88 -6.84 -13.26
N LEU A 243 7.84 -6.25 -12.65
CA LEU A 243 7.28 -4.96 -13.04
C LEU A 243 8.35 -3.87 -13.07
N ALA A 244 9.17 -3.74 -12.02
CA ALA A 244 10.25 -2.75 -11.98
C ALA A 244 11.27 -2.90 -13.12
N SER A 245 11.41 -4.11 -13.68
CA SER A 245 12.34 -4.43 -14.76
C SER A 245 11.66 -4.39 -16.14
N HIS A 246 10.37 -4.07 -16.20
CA HIS A 246 9.58 -4.10 -17.41
C HIS A 246 9.94 -2.91 -18.32
N LYS A 247 10.01 -3.15 -19.64
CA LYS A 247 10.43 -2.12 -20.61
C LYS A 247 9.53 -0.89 -20.57
N GLN A 248 8.22 -1.09 -20.44
CA GLN A 248 7.23 -0.02 -20.35
C GLN A 248 7.40 0.78 -19.06
N THR A 249 7.81 0.14 -17.96
CA THR A 249 8.14 0.85 -16.72
C THR A 249 9.36 1.73 -16.88
N ALA A 250 10.44 1.22 -17.49
CA ALA A 250 11.60 2.05 -17.79
C ALA A 250 11.23 3.26 -18.66
N ARG A 251 10.40 3.07 -19.69
CA ARG A 251 9.90 4.16 -20.54
C ARG A 251 9.06 5.17 -19.76
N PHE A 252 8.08 4.70 -18.98
CA PHE A 252 7.18 5.54 -18.20
C PHE A 252 7.94 6.42 -17.19
N ILE A 253 8.83 5.81 -16.39
CA ILE A 253 9.62 6.55 -15.41
C ILE A 253 10.57 7.55 -16.09
N SER A 254 11.25 7.12 -17.17
CA SER A 254 12.15 8.01 -17.90
C SER A 254 11.42 9.19 -18.52
N PHE A 255 10.23 8.96 -19.09
CA PHE A 255 9.40 10.03 -19.63
C PHE A 255 8.95 11.01 -18.53
N LYS A 256 8.48 10.53 -17.38
CA LYS A 256 8.14 11.39 -16.23
C LYS A 256 9.35 12.21 -15.76
N LEU A 257 10.54 11.61 -15.70
CA LEU A 257 11.76 12.33 -15.33
C LEU A 257 12.14 13.41 -16.35
N CYS A 258 12.08 13.10 -17.65
CA CYS A 258 12.30 14.10 -18.71
C CYS A 258 11.31 15.25 -18.61
N ARG A 259 10.03 14.94 -18.38
CA ARG A 259 8.99 15.96 -18.17
C ARG A 259 9.29 16.85 -16.98
N TYR A 260 9.70 16.25 -15.88
CA TYR A 260 9.92 16.97 -14.63
C TYR A 260 11.21 17.80 -14.62
N LEU A 261 12.27 17.33 -15.30
CA LEU A 261 13.61 17.93 -15.20
C LEU A 261 14.05 18.71 -16.44
N VAL A 262 13.46 18.44 -17.61
CA VAL A 262 13.98 18.93 -18.90
C VAL A 262 12.97 19.80 -19.64
N HIS A 263 11.79 19.26 -19.95
CA HIS A 263 10.82 19.96 -20.80
C HIS A 263 9.41 19.40 -20.59
N ASP A 264 8.39 20.25 -20.52
CA ASP A 264 7.00 19.84 -20.23
C ASP A 264 6.40 18.90 -21.28
N ASP A 265 6.87 19.00 -22.53
CA ASP A 265 6.47 18.17 -23.68
C ASP A 265 7.72 17.57 -24.38
N PRO A 266 8.33 16.51 -23.83
CA PRO A 266 9.48 15.86 -24.41
C PRO A 266 9.02 14.96 -25.57
N PRO A 267 9.81 14.88 -26.67
CA PRO A 267 9.41 14.13 -27.86
C PRO A 267 9.15 12.64 -27.54
N GLU A 268 8.12 12.08 -28.16
CA GLU A 268 7.90 10.63 -28.16
C GLU A 268 9.07 9.94 -28.88
N GLN A 269 9.59 8.86 -28.27
CA GLN A 269 10.77 8.12 -28.75
C GLN A 269 10.58 7.50 -30.13
#